data_AF-A0A7C6SZF9-F1
#
_entry.id   AF-A0A7C6SZF9-F1
#
_cell.length_a   1.000
_cell.length_b   1.000
_cell.length_c   1.000
_cell.angle_alpha   90.00
_cell.angle_beta   90.00
_cell.angle_gamma   90.00
#
_symmetry.space_group_name_H-M   'P 1'
#
loop_
_entity.id
_entity.type
_entity.pdbx_description
1 polymer ?
#
loop_
_entity_poly.entity_id
_entity_poly.type
_entity_poly.pdbx_seq_one_letter_code
_entity_poly.pdbx_strand_id
1 'polypeptide(L)'
;MSGGAFGDELITGDRALAVLLTVCVAAAMFAIMPGTVVASPRLSSELSESLLELINKERSQADLPALALREDLTRVAEAHAADMIEAGYFGHMS
;
A
#
# COMPACT_ATOMS: atom_id res chain seq x y z
N MET A 1 22.61 -50.90 -40.75
CA MET A 1 22.47 -49.56 -41.37
C MET A 1 21.19 -48.93 -40.80
N SER A 2 21.23 -48.47 -39.55
CA SER A 2 21.57 -47.10 -39.11
C SER A 2 20.62 -46.05 -39.68
N GLY A 3 19.53 -45.81 -38.95
CA GLY A 3 18.56 -44.76 -39.21
C GLY A 3 17.91 -44.36 -37.88
N GLY A 4 17.92 -43.05 -37.60
CA GLY A 4 17.08 -42.42 -36.57
C GLY A 4 17.70 -42.26 -35.18
N ALA A 5 18.64 -41.32 -35.01
CA ALA A 5 19.02 -40.78 -33.69
C ALA A 5 19.77 -39.43 -33.78
N PHE A 6 19.32 -38.51 -34.65
CA PHE A 6 19.98 -37.20 -34.83
C PHE A 6 18.99 -36.00 -34.88
N GLY A 7 17.75 -36.19 -34.38
CA GLY A 7 16.69 -35.19 -34.48
C GLY A 7 16.12 -34.64 -33.17
N ASP A 8 16.20 -35.38 -32.05
CA ASP A 8 15.47 -35.04 -30.82
C ASP A 8 16.22 -34.12 -29.83
N GLU A 9 17.55 -34.03 -29.92
CA GLU A 9 18.34 -33.16 -29.04
C GLU A 9 18.27 -31.67 -29.42
N LEU A 10 17.95 -31.35 -30.68
CA LEU A 10 17.87 -29.96 -31.14
C LEU A 10 16.53 -29.28 -30.79
N ILE A 11 15.48 -30.05 -30.47
CA ILE A 11 14.12 -29.54 -30.14
C ILE A 11 13.94 -29.37 -28.62
N THR A 12 14.64 -30.19 -27.81
CA THR A 12 14.55 -30.13 -26.33
C THR A 12 15.18 -28.86 -25.76
N GLY A 13 16.29 -28.40 -26.34
CA GLY A 13 16.97 -27.17 -25.93
C GLY A 13 16.13 -25.91 -26.12
N ASP A 14 15.36 -25.84 -27.21
CA ASP A 14 14.49 -24.70 -27.54
C ASP A 14 13.30 -24.58 -26.56
N ARG A 15 12.71 -25.73 -26.18
CA ARG A 15 11.63 -25.77 -25.18
C ARG A 15 12.14 -25.45 -23.77
N ALA A 16 13.34 -25.91 -23.41
CA ALA A 16 13.96 -25.61 -22.11
C ALA A 16 14.28 -24.11 -21.97
N LEU A 17 14.76 -23.49 -23.06
CA LEU A 17 15.07 -22.06 -23.11
C LEU A 17 13.79 -21.20 -23.07
N ALA A 18 12.73 -21.64 -23.76
CA ALA A 18 11.40 -21.01 -23.68
C ALA A 18 10.78 -21.11 -22.27
N VAL A 19 10.90 -22.26 -21.60
CA VAL A 19 10.43 -22.45 -20.21
C VAL A 19 11.23 -21.55 -19.25
N LEU A 20 12.55 -21.51 -19.39
CA LEU A 20 13.42 -20.65 -18.58
C LEU A 20 13.05 -19.17 -18.75
N LEU A 21 12.86 -18.71 -20.00
CA LEU A 21 12.43 -17.34 -20.30
C LEU A 21 11.07 -17.03 -19.68
N THR A 22 10.11 -17.95 -19.79
CA THR A 22 8.76 -17.77 -19.24
C THR A 22 8.78 -17.67 -17.71
N VAL A 23 9.59 -18.50 -17.04
CA VAL A 23 9.79 -18.44 -15.58
C VAL A 23 10.48 -17.14 -15.17
N CYS A 24 11.51 -16.70 -15.90
CA CYS A 24 12.19 -15.43 -15.63
C CYS A 24 11.25 -14.22 -15.79
N VAL A 25 10.40 -14.21 -16.84
CA VAL A 25 9.42 -13.14 -17.06
C VAL A 25 8.34 -13.15 -15.97
N ALA A 26 7.83 -14.32 -15.56
CA ALA A 26 6.85 -14.43 -14.50
C ALA A 26 7.41 -13.99 -13.12
N ALA A 27 8.65 -14.36 -12.81
CA ALA A 27 9.33 -13.91 -11.59
C ALA A 27 9.59 -12.40 -11.59
N ALA A 28 9.97 -11.82 -12.74
CA ALA A 28 10.13 -10.38 -12.89
C ALA A 28 8.79 -9.64 -12.72
N MET A 29 7.69 -10.17 -13.27
CA MET A 29 6.35 -9.58 -13.10
C MET A 29 5.89 -9.56 -11.65
N PHE A 30 6.23 -10.59 -10.85
CA PHE A 30 5.91 -10.64 -9.43
C PHE A 30 6.74 -9.65 -8.59
N ALA A 31 8.01 -9.42 -8.97
CA ALA A 31 8.90 -8.49 -8.28
C ALA A 31 8.60 -7.00 -8.55
N ILE A 32 7.88 -6.70 -9.64
CA ILE A 32 7.50 -5.33 -10.02
C ILE A 32 6.16 -4.93 -9.41
N MET A 33 5.42 -5.84 -8.77
CA MET A 33 4.19 -5.44 -8.10
C MET A 33 4.55 -4.49 -6.94
N PRO A 34 4.21 -3.19 -7.02
CA PRO A 34 4.44 -2.31 -5.89
C PRO A 34 3.54 -2.82 -4.77
N GLY A 35 4.14 -3.42 -3.74
CA GLY A 35 3.44 -3.62 -2.49
C GLY A 35 2.94 -2.25 -2.06
N THR A 36 1.63 -2.04 -2.07
CA THR A 36 1.04 -0.82 -1.54
C THR A 36 1.35 -0.83 -0.05
N VAL A 37 2.38 -0.08 0.35
CA VAL A 37 2.59 0.22 1.77
C VAL A 37 1.39 1.07 2.16
N VAL A 38 0.38 0.43 2.73
CA VAL A 38 -0.74 1.13 3.32
C VAL A 38 -0.16 1.91 4.48
N ALA A 39 -0.14 3.24 4.35
CA ALA A 39 0.33 4.10 5.42
C ALA A 39 -0.48 3.77 6.68
N SER A 40 0.21 3.57 7.80
CA SER A 40 -0.47 3.39 9.08
C SER A 40 -1.38 4.59 9.33
N PRO A 41 -2.67 4.40 9.67
CA PRO A 41 -3.59 5.50 9.96
C PRO A 41 -3.24 6.26 11.24
N ARG A 42 -2.16 5.87 11.93
CA ARG A 42 -1.64 6.56 13.11
C ARG A 42 -0.96 7.85 12.69
N LEU A 43 -1.52 8.95 13.17
CA LEU A 43 -0.85 10.24 13.15
C LEU A 43 0.29 10.21 14.16
N SER A 44 1.43 10.80 13.79
CA SER A 44 2.48 11.03 14.76
C SER A 44 2.04 12.11 15.77
N SER A 45 2.63 12.08 16.97
CA SER A 45 2.27 13.06 18.00
C SER A 45 2.65 14.47 17.56
N GLU A 46 3.81 14.65 16.93
CA GLU A 46 4.24 15.97 16.44
C GLU A 46 3.31 16.54 15.36
N LEU A 47 2.77 15.68 14.48
CA LEU A 47 1.84 16.10 13.46
C LEU A 47 0.48 16.48 14.06
N SER A 48 0.02 15.71 15.05
CA SER A 48 -1.23 15.97 15.76
C SER A 48 -1.20 17.29 16.53
N GLU A 49 -0.09 17.58 17.20
CA GLU A 49 0.14 18.85 17.90
C GLU A 49 0.20 20.03 16.92
N SER A 50 0.94 19.88 15.81
CA SER A 50 1.02 20.91 14.76
C SER A 50 -0.35 21.22 14.16
N LEU A 51 -1.18 20.19 13.92
CA LEU A 51 -2.53 20.35 13.42
C LEU A 51 -3.43 21.09 14.44
N LEU A 52 -3.32 20.73 15.73
CA LEU A 52 -4.06 21.38 16.81
C LEU A 52 -3.72 22.87 16.91
N GLU A 53 -2.43 23.21 16.83
CA GLU A 53 -1.97 24.61 16.85
C GLU A 53 -2.57 25.41 15.71
N LEU A 54 -2.57 24.87 14.48
CA LEU A 54 -3.16 25.51 13.32
C LEU A 54 -4.67 25.72 13.49
N ILE A 55 -5.39 24.69 13.95
CA ILE A 55 -6.83 24.79 14.21
C ILE A 55 -7.12 25.86 15.27
N ASN A 56 -6.38 25.86 16.38
CA ASN A 56 -6.59 26.83 17.45
C ASN A 56 -6.20 28.25 17.06
N LYS A 57 -5.22 28.41 16.17
CA LYS A 57 -4.90 29.71 15.56
C LYS A 57 -6.08 30.27 14.77
N GLU A 58 -6.74 29.45 13.96
CA GLU A 58 -7.94 29.87 13.23
C GLU A 58 -9.14 30.13 14.16
N ARG A 59 -9.31 29.31 15.20
CA ARG A 59 -10.36 29.53 16.21
C ARG A 59 -10.16 30.85 16.97
N SER A 60 -8.93 31.18 17.30
CA SER A 60 -8.57 32.45 17.95
C SER A 60 -8.94 33.65 17.07
N GLN A 61 -8.69 33.58 15.76
CA GLN A 61 -9.11 34.63 14.81
C GLN A 61 -10.63 34.82 14.75
N ALA A 62 -11.39 33.79 15.14
CA ALA A 62 -12.85 33.81 15.22
C ALA A 62 -13.38 34.02 16.66
N ASP A 63 -12.53 34.43 17.61
CA ASP A 63 -12.87 34.61 19.03
C ASP A 63 -13.47 33.35 19.70
N LEU A 64 -13.09 32.16 19.22
CA LEU A 64 -13.55 30.88 19.74
C LEU A 64 -12.57 30.29 20.78
N PRO A 65 -13.06 29.56 21.80
CA PRO A 65 -12.21 28.88 22.77
C PRO A 65 -11.27 27.85 22.12
N ALA A 66 -10.07 27.68 22.66
CA ALA A 66 -9.13 26.66 22.20
C ALA A 66 -9.67 25.24 22.44
N LEU A 67 -9.36 24.34 21.50
CA LEU A 67 -9.57 22.90 21.63
C LEU A 67 -8.36 22.24 22.29
N ALA A 68 -8.59 21.07 22.87
CA ALA A 68 -7.55 20.17 23.37
C ALA A 68 -7.74 18.79 22.75
N LEU A 69 -6.63 18.10 22.49
CA LEU A 69 -6.67 16.70 22.09
C LEU A 69 -7.20 15.85 23.25
N ARG A 70 -8.09 14.91 22.92
CA ARG A 70 -8.57 13.90 23.85
C ARG A 70 -8.26 12.53 23.28
N GLU A 71 -7.56 11.71 24.07
CA GLU A 71 -7.08 10.40 23.62
C GLU A 71 -8.23 9.46 23.19
N ASP A 72 -9.37 9.53 23.88
CA ASP A 72 -10.56 8.74 23.54
C ASP A 72 -11.10 9.09 22.16
N LEU A 73 -11.20 10.39 21.83
CA LEU A 73 -11.63 10.86 20.52
C LEU A 73 -10.59 10.57 19.43
N THR A 74 -9.30 10.72 19.73
CA THR A 74 -8.22 10.39 18.80
C THR A 74 -8.30 8.93 18.37
N ARG A 75 -8.49 8.01 19.34
CA ARG A 75 -8.57 6.58 19.05
C ARG A 75 -9.75 6.22 18.15
N VAL A 76 -10.91 6.85 18.37
CA VAL A 76 -12.10 6.65 17.51
C VAL A 76 -11.86 7.19 16.11
N ALA A 77 -11.24 8.37 15.99
CA ALA A 77 -10.92 8.96 14.70
C ALA A 77 -9.92 8.11 13.90
N GLU A 78 -8.89 7.55 14.55
CA GLU A 78 -7.93 6.64 13.92
C GLU A 78 -8.61 5.34 13.44
N ALA A 79 -9.53 4.79 14.24
CA ALA A 79 -10.28 3.59 13.85
C ALA A 79 -11.19 3.85 12.64
N HIS A 80 -11.88 5.00 12.61
CA HIS A 80 -12.69 5.41 11.47
C HIS A 80 -11.84 5.63 10.21
N ALA A 81 -10.65 6.23 10.36
CA ALA A 81 -9.71 6.40 9.26
C ALA A 81 -9.19 5.06 8.71
N ALA A 82 -8.90 4.11 9.60
CA ALA A 82 -8.50 2.76 9.21
C ALA A 82 -9.59 2.05 8.38
N ASP A 83 -10.84 2.15 8.84
CA ASP A 83 -12.01 1.60 8.16
C ASP A 83 -12.21 2.21 6.76
N MET A 84 -12.13 3.54 6.63
CA MET A 84 -12.19 4.22 5.33
C MET A 84 -11.09 3.77 4.36
N ILE A 85 -9.87 3.53 4.85
CA ILE A 85 -8.75 3.03 4.04
C ILE A 85 -9.01 1.59 3.59
N GLU A 86 -9.47 0.73 4.50
CA GLU A 86 -9.71 -0.69 4.23
C GLU A 86 -10.88 -0.89 3.26
N ALA A 87 -11.99 -0.19 3.49
CA ALA A 87 -13.20 -0.30 2.69
C ALA A 87 -13.19 0.60 1.43
N GLY A 88 -12.17 1.44 1.26
CA GLY A 88 -11.97 2.25 0.04
C GLY A 88 -13.03 3.32 -0.18
N TYR A 89 -13.53 3.93 0.91
CA TYR A 89 -14.52 5.00 0.84
C TYR A 89 -14.07 6.22 1.65
N PHE A 90 -14.75 7.35 1.41
CA PHE A 90 -14.59 8.55 2.22
C PHE A 90 -15.98 9.04 2.63
N GLY A 91 -16.27 9.00 3.93
CA GLY A 91 -17.61 9.30 4.43
C GLY A 91 -17.67 9.43 5.95
N HIS A 92 -18.82 9.90 6.42
CA HIS A 92 -19.09 10.06 7.85
C HIS A 92 -19.57 8.77 8.51
N MET A 93 -19.96 7.77 7.72
CA MET A 93 -20.54 6.53 8.18
C MET A 93 -19.62 5.38 7.79
N SER A 94 -19.28 4.55 8.78
CA SER A 94 -18.76 3.19 8.61
C SER A 94 -19.89 2.18 8.45
#